data_AF-A0A7Y1UWQ6-F1
#
_entry.id   AF-A0A7Y1UWQ6-F1
#
_cell.length_a   1.000
_cell.length_b   1.000
_cell.length_c   1.000
_cell.angle_alpha   90.00
_cell.angle_beta   90.00
_cell.angle_gamma   90.00
#
_symmetry.space_group_name_H-M   'P 1'
#
loop_
_entity.id
_entity.type
_entity.pdbx_description
1 polymer ?
#
loop_
_entity_poly.entity_id
_entity_poly.type
_entity_poly.pdbx_seq_one_letter_code
_entity_poly.pdbx_strand_id
1 'polypeptide(L)'
;MPVIAIGTGGKRYAKAFIDDENFPFPVLLDEDGAAAEIIETNTLGVTNLVSPKAISTGIKSFAKGHRQKKTGRRPMQLGATLVIGPGDELLYADYEDHAGDHAPLDDVLAAAT
;
A
#
# COMPACT_ATOMS: atom_id res chain seq x y z
N MET A 1 9.25 -5.91 -16.96
CA MET A 1 8.27 -4.89 -16.56
C MET A 1 8.83 -4.11 -15.38
N PRO A 2 8.89 -2.76 -15.41
CA PRO A 2 9.30 -1.99 -14.25
C PRO A 2 8.25 -2.14 -13.13
N VAL A 3 8.71 -2.29 -11.89
CA VAL A 3 7.87 -2.24 -10.69
C VAL A 3 8.06 -0.87 -10.05
N ILE A 4 6.99 -0.27 -9.54
CA ILE A 4 7.03 1.00 -8.82
C ILE A 4 6.13 0.87 -7.60
N ALA A 5 6.64 1.19 -6.43
CA ALA A 5 5.82 1.31 -5.22
C ALA A 5 5.49 2.78 -4.98
N ILE A 6 4.24 3.08 -4.60
CA ILE A 6 3.80 4.45 -4.26
C ILE A 6 3.23 4.41 -2.84
N GLY A 7 3.83 5.17 -1.92
CA GLY A 7 3.39 5.24 -0.53
C GLY A 7 2.84 6.61 -0.16
N THR A 8 1.76 6.67 0.63
CA THR A 8 1.17 7.91 1.17
C THR A 8 1.75 8.35 2.52
N GLY A 9 2.93 7.81 2.87
CA GLY A 9 3.67 8.18 4.07
C GLY A 9 4.20 9.63 4.01
N GLY A 10 4.80 10.09 5.10
CA GLY A 10 5.48 11.40 5.10
C GLY A 10 6.97 11.27 4.72
N LYS A 11 7.53 12.32 4.09
CA LYS A 11 8.96 12.40 3.66
C LYS A 11 9.96 11.91 4.70
N ARG A 12 9.74 12.27 5.96
CA ARG A 12 10.63 11.93 7.08
C ARG A 12 10.73 10.42 7.35
N TYR A 13 9.68 9.66 7.03
CA TYR A 13 9.63 8.21 7.24
C TYR A 13 9.96 7.45 5.95
N ALA A 14 9.53 7.98 4.80
CA ALA A 14 9.79 7.38 3.50
C ALA A 14 11.29 7.24 3.24
N LYS A 15 12.09 8.28 3.55
CA LYS A 15 13.54 8.20 3.34
C LYS A 15 14.21 7.09 4.15
N ALA A 16 13.91 7.00 5.45
CA ALA A 16 14.50 5.96 6.31
C ALA A 16 14.09 4.55 5.84
N PHE A 17 12.81 4.37 5.48
CA PHE A 17 12.30 3.11 4.96
C PHE A 17 12.99 2.69 3.65
N ILE A 18 13.18 3.63 2.72
CA ILE A 18 13.86 3.36 1.45
C ILE A 18 15.34 3.02 1.67
N ASP A 19 16.02 3.79 2.52
CA ASP A 19 17.44 3.60 2.81
C ASP A 19 17.72 2.25 3.52
N ASP A 20 16.80 1.81 4.40
CA ASP A 20 16.98 0.60 5.21
C ASP A 20 16.67 -0.71 4.44
N GLU A 21 15.69 -0.69 3.53
CA GLU A 21 15.15 -1.91 2.91
C GLU A 21 15.77 -2.26 1.54
N ASN A 22 16.59 -1.38 0.94
CA ASN A 22 17.29 -1.61 -0.33
C ASN A 22 16.41 -2.21 -1.45
N PHE A 23 15.27 -1.57 -1.75
CA PHE A 23 14.37 -2.04 -2.79
C PHE A 23 15.04 -2.04 -4.18
N PRO A 24 14.85 -3.10 -5.00
CA PRO A 24 15.38 -3.15 -6.36
C PRO A 24 14.54 -2.34 -7.37
N PHE A 25 13.60 -1.54 -6.90
CA PHE A 25 12.66 -0.76 -7.69
C PHE A 25 12.42 0.63 -7.09
N PRO A 26 11.97 1.62 -7.89
CA PRO A 26 11.61 2.94 -7.39
C PRO A 26 10.49 2.89 -6.36
N VAL A 27 10.65 3.69 -5.30
CA VAL A 27 9.61 3.97 -4.31
C VAL A 27 9.29 5.47 -4.37
N LEU A 28 8.08 5.80 -4.79
CA LEU A 28 7.57 7.15 -4.90
C LEU A 28 6.73 7.52 -3.68
N LEU A 29 6.66 8.83 -3.41
CA LEU A 29 5.95 9.36 -2.26
C LEU A 29 4.78 10.22 -2.71
N ASP A 30 3.57 9.80 -2.34
CA ASP A 30 2.30 10.49 -2.58
C ASP A 30 1.80 11.14 -1.28
N GLU A 31 2.52 12.15 -0.79
CA GLU A 31 2.19 12.79 0.52
C GLU A 31 0.79 13.40 0.56
N ASP A 32 0.32 13.89 -0.58
CA ASP A 32 -0.98 14.53 -0.71
C ASP A 32 -2.10 13.51 -1.00
N GLY A 33 -1.75 12.27 -1.37
CA GLY A 33 -2.69 11.18 -1.67
C GLY A 33 -3.38 11.31 -3.02
N ALA A 34 -2.80 12.07 -3.95
CA ALA A 34 -3.39 12.32 -5.26
C ALA A 34 -3.41 11.06 -6.13
N ALA A 35 -2.35 10.25 -6.09
CA ALA A 35 -2.31 8.99 -6.82
C ALA A 35 -3.32 8.01 -6.24
N ALA A 36 -3.41 7.93 -4.92
CA ALA A 36 -4.39 7.10 -4.24
C ALA A 36 -5.85 7.51 -4.51
N GLU A 37 -6.11 8.81 -4.63
CA GLU A 37 -7.42 9.35 -4.97
C GLU A 37 -7.81 9.06 -6.43
N ILE A 38 -6.86 9.20 -7.37
CA ILE A 38 -7.09 8.88 -8.79
C ILE A 38 -7.53 7.43 -8.99
N ILE A 39 -6.95 6.51 -8.22
CA ILE A 39 -7.26 5.08 -8.31
C ILE A 39 -8.37 4.68 -7.33
N GLU A 40 -9.02 5.64 -6.66
CA GLU A 40 -10.13 5.39 -5.74
C GLU A 40 -9.81 4.33 -4.65
N THR A 41 -8.59 4.34 -4.10
CA THR A 41 -8.22 3.35 -3.07
C THR A 41 -9.23 3.33 -1.93
N ASN A 42 -9.59 2.13 -1.47
CA ASN A 42 -10.51 1.95 -0.37
C ASN A 42 -10.01 2.68 0.90
N THR A 43 -10.95 3.19 1.68
CA THR A 43 -10.69 3.68 3.03
C THR A 43 -11.35 2.74 4.03
N LEU A 44 -10.63 2.44 5.11
CA LEU A 44 -11.15 1.69 6.26
C LEU A 44 -12.31 2.51 6.88
N GLY A 45 -13.53 2.27 6.41
CA GLY A 45 -14.67 3.09 6.81
C GLY A 45 -16.06 2.66 6.38
N VAL A 46 -16.26 1.89 5.30
CA VAL A 46 -17.64 1.73 4.77
C VAL A 46 -18.10 0.29 4.55
N THR A 47 -17.25 -0.68 4.22
CA THR A 47 -17.69 -2.09 4.17
C THR A 47 -16.62 -3.04 4.67
N ASN A 48 -17.04 -3.91 5.59
CA ASN A 48 -16.40 -5.12 6.07
C ASN A 48 -15.08 -5.07 6.87
N LEU A 49 -15.25 -5.47 8.13
CA LEU A 49 -14.36 -6.36 8.87
C LEU A 49 -12.92 -5.87 9.09
N VAL A 50 -12.82 -4.96 10.06
CA VAL A 50 -11.70 -5.04 11.00
C VAL A 50 -11.78 -6.41 11.67
N SER A 51 -11.09 -7.43 11.13
CA SER A 51 -11.02 -8.70 11.84
C SER A 51 -10.39 -8.41 13.21
N PRO A 52 -11.01 -8.81 14.34
CA PRO A 52 -10.45 -8.56 15.67
C PRO A 52 -9.00 -9.07 15.81
N LYS A 53 -8.67 -10.07 14.97
CA LYS A 53 -7.33 -10.65 14.84
C LYS A 53 -6.34 -9.69 14.17
N ALA A 54 -6.71 -9.00 13.10
CA ALA A 54 -5.87 -7.99 12.41
C ALA A 54 -5.57 -6.77 13.31
N ILE A 55 -6.57 -6.30 14.07
CA ILE A 55 -6.36 -5.30 15.13
C ILE A 55 -5.36 -5.82 16.15
N SER A 56 -5.56 -7.04 16.64
CA SER A 56 -4.70 -7.62 17.68
C SER A 56 -3.27 -7.87 17.20
N THR A 57 -3.05 -8.19 15.93
CA THR A 57 -1.72 -8.40 15.34
C THR A 57 -1.03 -7.07 15.06
N GLY A 58 -1.75 -6.07 14.54
CA GLY A 58 -1.24 -4.71 14.39
C GLY A 58 -0.86 -4.07 15.73
N ILE A 59 -1.71 -4.24 16.75
CA ILE A 59 -1.43 -3.80 18.14
C ILE A 59 -0.30 -4.63 18.77
N LYS A 60 -0.22 -5.94 18.55
CA LYS A 60 0.88 -6.78 19.07
C LYS A 60 2.23 -6.44 18.43
N SER A 61 2.26 -6.08 17.14
CA SER A 61 3.46 -5.56 16.49
C SER A 61 3.86 -4.18 17.03
N PHE A 62 2.88 -3.35 17.41
CA PHE A 62 3.09 -2.10 18.15
C PHE A 62 3.67 -2.34 19.56
N ALA A 63 3.18 -3.38 20.25
CA ALA A 63 3.62 -3.74 21.60
C ALA A 63 5.03 -4.38 21.65
N LYS A 64 5.51 -4.93 20.52
CA LYS A 64 6.89 -5.46 20.38
C LYS A 64 7.96 -4.38 20.16
N GLY A 65 7.62 -3.09 20.26
CA GLY A 65 8.59 -1.99 20.25
C GLY A 65 8.70 -1.23 18.93
N HIS A 66 8.00 -1.65 17.88
CA HIS A 66 7.81 -0.83 16.67
C HIS A 66 6.77 0.26 16.94
N ARG A 67 7.18 1.28 17.69
CA ARG A 67 6.39 2.50 17.87
C ARG A 67 6.34 3.21 16.52
N GLN A 68 5.28 3.02 15.74
CA GLN A 68 4.88 4.03 14.74
C GLN A 68 4.56 5.31 15.54
N LYS A 69 5.57 6.16 15.69
CA LYS A 69 5.49 7.31 16.60
C LYS A 69 4.49 8.36 16.14
N LYS A 70 4.01 8.30 14.89
CA LYS A 70 2.91 9.11 14.34
C LYS A 70 2.26 8.35 13.18
N THR A 71 0.95 8.19 13.22
CA THR A 71 0.15 7.85 12.04
C THR A 71 0.35 8.94 10.98
N GLY A 72 0.63 8.55 9.73
CA GLY A 72 0.70 9.48 8.60
C GLY A 72 -0.63 10.22 8.40
N ARG A 73 -0.70 11.13 7.42
CA ARG A 73 -1.93 11.94 7.18
C ARG A 73 -3.15 11.09 6.80
N ARG A 74 -2.93 9.86 6.31
CA ARG A 74 -3.98 8.96 5.79
C ARG A 74 -3.86 7.54 6.39
N PRO A 75 -4.04 7.36 7.71
CA PRO A 75 -3.79 6.08 8.38
C PRO A 75 -4.83 5.00 8.10
N MET A 76 -5.96 5.38 7.50
CA MET A 76 -7.08 4.50 7.16
C MET A 76 -7.08 4.12 5.68
N GLN A 77 -6.09 4.57 4.89
CA GLN A 77 -6.04 4.29 3.47
C GLN A 77 -5.51 2.89 3.21
N LEU A 78 -6.21 2.14 2.37
CA LEU A 78 -5.81 0.81 1.90
C LEU A 78 -4.98 0.91 0.59
N GLY A 79 -4.26 -0.16 0.29
CA GLY A 79 -3.45 -0.27 -0.92
C GLY A 79 -4.23 -0.76 -2.14
N ALA A 80 -3.53 -0.81 -3.27
CA ALA A 80 -3.97 -1.46 -4.49
C ALA A 80 -2.76 -1.93 -5.29
N THR A 81 -2.93 -2.99 -6.07
CA THR A 81 -1.95 -3.47 -7.05
C THR A 81 -2.50 -3.27 -8.45
N LEU A 82 -1.75 -2.59 -9.31
CA LEU A 82 -2.16 -2.27 -10.68
C LEU A 82 -1.12 -2.80 -11.67
N VAL A 83 -1.59 -3.32 -12.81
CA VAL A 83 -0.76 -3.58 -13.99
C VAL A 83 -1.22 -2.66 -15.10
N ILE A 84 -0.32 -1.78 -15.55
CA ILE A 84 -0.58 -0.79 -16.60
C ILE A 84 0.21 -1.20 -17.84
N GLY A 85 -0.52 -1.46 -18.92
CA GLY A 85 -0.01 -1.76 -20.25
C GLY A 85 0.39 -0.50 -21.04
N PRO A 86 0.83 -0.67 -22.30
CA PRO A 86 1.18 0.45 -23.17
C PRO A 86 -0.01 1.39 -23.41
N GLY A 87 0.25 2.71 -23.48
CA GLY A 87 -0.78 3.69 -23.88
C GLY A 87 -1.88 3.92 -22.84
N ASP A 88 -1.53 3.88 -21.56
CA ASP A 88 -2.42 4.10 -20.41
C ASP A 88 -3.53 3.04 -20.24
N GLU A 89 -3.30 1.82 -20.76
CA GLU A 89 -4.22 0.70 -20.62
C GLU A 89 -4.11 0.05 -19.23
N LEU A 90 -5.20 -0.02 -18.48
CA LEU A 90 -5.26 -0.76 -17.22
C LEU A 90 -5.55 -2.24 -17.51
N LEU A 91 -4.55 -3.11 -17.34
CA LEU A 91 -4.65 -4.55 -17.60
C LEU A 91 -5.13 -5.34 -16.38
N TYR A 92 -4.82 -4.85 -15.17
CA TYR A 92 -5.21 -5.47 -13.91
C TYR A 92 -5.31 -4.44 -12.80
N ALA A 93 -6.30 -4.62 -11.91
CA ALA A 93 -6.42 -3.87 -10.68
C ALA A 93 -6.97 -4.78 -9.58
N ASP A 94 -6.31 -4.74 -8.43
CA ASP A 94 -6.72 -5.41 -7.20
C ASP A 94 -6.63 -4.42 -6.06
N TYR A 95 -7.72 -4.25 -5.33
CA TYR A 95 -7.85 -3.29 -4.23
C TYR A 95 -7.88 -4.06 -2.92
N GLU A 96 -7.07 -3.64 -1.97
CA GLU A 96 -7.06 -4.28 -0.65
C GLU A 96 -8.41 -4.05 0.05
N ASP A 97 -8.94 -5.12 0.66
CA ASP A 97 -10.15 -5.06 1.49
C ASP A 97 -9.82 -4.77 2.97
N HIS A 98 -8.62 -5.16 3.41
CA HIS A 98 -8.17 -4.94 4.78
C HIS A 98 -6.65 -4.77 4.89
N ALA A 99 -6.18 -4.22 6.02
CA ALA A 99 -4.75 -4.06 6.24
C ALA A 99 -3.99 -5.39 6.17
N GLY A 100 -2.96 -5.45 5.31
CA GLY A 100 -2.14 -6.64 5.08
C GLY A 100 -2.75 -7.64 4.09
N ASP A 101 -3.86 -7.29 3.46
CA ASP A 101 -4.30 -7.92 2.21
C ASP A 101 -3.33 -7.58 1.08
N HIS A 102 -3.27 -8.43 0.05
CA HIS A 102 -2.42 -8.21 -1.11
C HIS A 102 -2.89 -9.03 -2.31
N ALA A 103 -2.70 -8.48 -3.51
CA ALA A 103 -3.00 -9.16 -4.76
C ALA A 103 -2.30 -10.54 -4.87
N PRO A 104 -2.95 -11.56 -5.44
CA PRO A 104 -2.30 -12.82 -5.77
C PRO A 104 -1.19 -12.60 -6.80
N LEU A 105 0.04 -13.00 -6.47
CA LEU A 105 1.19 -12.75 -7.34
C LEU A 105 1.06 -13.41 -8.72
N ASP A 106 0.48 -14.61 -8.78
CA ASP A 106 0.29 -15.33 -10.04
C ASP A 106 -0.63 -14.55 -11.01
N ASP A 107 -1.67 -13.89 -10.50
CA ASP A 107 -2.58 -13.08 -11.31
C ASP A 107 -1.88 -11.82 -11.83
N VAL A 108 -1.10 -11.16 -10.97
CA VAL A 108 -0.30 -9.98 -11.33
C VAL A 108 0.72 -10.33 -12.44
N LEU A 109 1.41 -11.46 -12.31
CA LEU A 109 2.39 -11.91 -13.30
C LEU A 109 1.72 -12.31 -14.62
N ALA A 110 0.56 -12.98 -14.57
CA ALA A 110 -0.20 -13.34 -15.76
C ALA A 110 -0.66 -12.11 -16.56
N ALA A 111 -1.10 -11.04 -15.87
CA ALA A 111 -1.48 -9.78 -16.51
C ALA A 111 -0.29 -8.95 -17.03
N ALA A 112 0.93 -9.23 -16.53
CA ALA A 112 2.16 -8.52 -16.85
C ALA A 112 2.96 -9.11 -18.02
N THR A 113 2.45 -10.17 -18.64
CA THR A 113 3.11 -10.93 -19.72
C THR A 113 2.66 -10.46 -21.09
#